data_AF-A0A935NVD9-F1
#
_entry.id   AF-A0A935NVD9-F1
#
_cell.length_a   1.000
_cell.length_b   1.000
_cell.length_c   1.000
_cell.angle_alpha   90.00
_cell.angle_beta   90.00
_cell.angle_gamma   90.00
#
_symmetry.space_group_name_H-M   'P 1'
#
loop_
_entity.id
_entity.type
_entity.pdbx_description
1 polymer ?
#
loop_
_entity_poly.entity_id
_entity_poly.type
_entity_poly.pdbx_seq_one_letter_code
_entity_poly.pdbx_strand_id
1 'polypeptide(L)'
;MPAISMAEQLSSKPDAAPAAAASSTPRAAGAPVAKDEIDPDLVKLRRPRPKVGMVTAAGILFLCVLFWFRLGPDRRFGASAASPRAVDIGDVLSGKIDTEQLVAIPAEPMMAHAVRASTNWGDLGLRVVPARGTGDRLWLVLSGDSLAPVTEQPLYQGRLRRLVDLPFAADVAAHLARHPRPVFAPPSAIRAAFATGTLRTVSGDQVTLRDSDEVTVDVVDLDASTVITSFNERQPDARVWADKLTQAGILSSADTAPAQHAAETARFAVAMSASEVADKLEKAGLWAARVEPVLRSLRGTWGKLRTSPADRLLIGEVSLTDVQVDLVGALVVRGVPAEAFALVTSEAPATYWYVRPISLALLVLAVLFAWILVRAIRRDLLPAKLA
;
A
#
# COMPACT_ATOMS: atom_id res chain seq x y z
N MET A 1 -5.18 39.30 -20.65
CA MET A 1 -6.43 39.09 -21.41
C MET A 1 -7.59 39.24 -20.44
N PRO A 2 -8.60 40.07 -20.75
CA PRO A 2 -9.52 40.64 -19.77
C PRO A 2 -10.84 39.87 -19.65
N ALA A 3 -11.53 40.16 -18.54
CA ALA A 3 -12.83 39.66 -18.15
C ALA A 3 -13.93 40.08 -19.14
N ILE A 4 -14.85 39.14 -19.45
CA ILE A 4 -16.08 39.42 -20.18
C ILE A 4 -17.22 39.48 -19.16
N SER A 5 -17.57 40.71 -18.82
CA SER A 5 -18.88 41.11 -18.33
C SER A 5 -19.82 41.20 -19.55
N MET A 6 -20.98 40.55 -19.49
CA MET A 6 -22.09 40.80 -20.41
C MET A 6 -23.37 40.94 -19.58
N ALA A 7 -23.53 42.14 -19.04
CA ALA A 7 -24.84 42.68 -18.74
C ALA A 7 -25.36 43.42 -19.98
N GLU A 8 -26.69 43.46 -20.08
CA GLU A 8 -27.46 44.45 -20.84
C GLU A 8 -27.70 44.18 -22.34
N GLN A 9 -28.87 43.64 -22.65
CA GLN A 9 -29.74 44.32 -23.63
C GLN A 9 -31.21 43.97 -23.44
N LEU A 10 -31.97 45.06 -23.22
CA LEU A 10 -33.41 45.16 -23.09
C LEU A 10 -34.16 44.63 -24.32
N SER A 11 -35.29 43.96 -24.11
CA SER A 11 -36.42 44.10 -25.04
C SER A 11 -37.75 43.93 -24.32
N SER A 12 -38.46 45.04 -24.29
CA SER A 12 -39.83 45.26 -23.85
C SER A 12 -40.79 44.17 -24.35
N LYS A 13 -41.55 43.58 -23.43
CA LYS A 13 -42.75 42.80 -23.76
C LYS A 13 -43.98 43.60 -23.33
N PRO A 14 -44.96 43.82 -24.23
CA PRO A 14 -46.05 44.77 -24.01
C PRO A 14 -47.12 44.21 -23.07
N ASP A 15 -47.76 45.13 -22.35
CA ASP A 15 -49.00 44.94 -21.61
C ASP A 15 -50.09 44.34 -22.51
N ALA A 16 -50.49 43.10 -22.20
CA ALA A 16 -51.70 42.50 -22.74
C ALA A 16 -52.80 42.58 -21.66
N ALA A 17 -53.87 43.27 -22.04
CA ALA A 17 -55.11 43.50 -21.31
C ALA A 17 -55.69 42.24 -20.64
N PRO A 18 -56.49 42.39 -19.56
CA PRO A 18 -57.18 41.27 -18.93
C PRO A 18 -58.06 40.55 -19.94
N ALA A 19 -57.78 39.26 -20.15
CA ALA A 19 -58.64 38.38 -20.91
C ALA A 19 -60.03 38.40 -20.26
N ALA A 20 -61.01 38.82 -21.05
CA ALA A 20 -62.41 38.83 -20.69
C ALA A 20 -62.80 37.49 -20.06
N ALA A 21 -63.44 37.56 -18.90
CA ALA A 21 -64.16 36.43 -18.32
C ALA A 21 -65.20 35.96 -19.34
N ALA A 22 -64.90 34.85 -20.03
CA ALA A 22 -65.88 34.14 -20.82
C ALA A 22 -66.97 33.67 -19.86
N SER A 23 -68.13 34.28 -19.97
CA SER A 23 -69.38 33.83 -19.38
C SER A 23 -69.61 32.37 -19.78
N SER A 24 -69.34 31.45 -18.85
CA SER A 24 -69.60 30.03 -19.03
C SER A 24 -71.10 29.79 -18.96
N THR A 25 -71.78 29.82 -20.11
CA THR A 25 -73.10 29.22 -20.25
C THR A 25 -72.97 27.73 -19.92
N PRO A 26 -73.81 27.15 -19.04
CA PRO A 26 -73.69 25.73 -18.68
C PRO A 26 -73.85 24.87 -19.94
N ARG A 27 -72.77 24.17 -20.31
CA ARG A 27 -72.72 23.25 -21.45
C ARG A 27 -73.67 22.09 -21.18
N ALA A 28 -74.48 21.71 -22.16
CA ALA A 28 -75.34 20.54 -22.05
C ALA A 28 -74.49 19.27 -21.89
N ALA A 29 -74.88 18.39 -20.97
CA ALA A 29 -74.17 17.15 -20.68
C ALA A 29 -74.01 16.30 -21.96
N GLY A 30 -72.76 15.99 -22.35
CA GLY A 30 -72.43 15.14 -23.49
C GLY A 30 -72.08 15.85 -24.81
N ALA A 31 -72.02 17.19 -24.86
CA ALA A 31 -71.57 17.89 -26.07
C ALA A 31 -70.06 17.70 -26.35
N PRO A 32 -69.63 17.52 -27.62
CA PRO A 32 -68.23 17.30 -27.96
C PRO A 32 -67.33 18.49 -27.55
N VAL A 33 -66.20 18.18 -26.93
CA VAL A 33 -65.20 19.16 -26.46
C VAL A 33 -64.22 19.45 -27.60
N ALA A 34 -63.89 20.73 -27.82
CA ALA A 34 -62.94 21.13 -28.84
C ALA A 34 -61.54 20.58 -28.51
N LYS A 35 -60.74 20.24 -29.53
CA LYS A 35 -59.45 19.54 -29.39
C LYS A 35 -58.45 20.22 -28.43
N ASP A 36 -58.58 21.53 -28.24
CA ASP A 36 -57.68 22.36 -27.43
C ASP A 36 -58.30 22.81 -26.09
N GLU A 37 -59.50 22.33 -25.77
CA GLU A 37 -60.25 22.69 -24.55
C GLU A 37 -60.14 21.55 -23.52
N ILE A 38 -59.60 21.84 -22.33
CA ILE A 38 -59.48 20.85 -21.24
C ILE A 38 -60.87 20.66 -20.61
N ASP A 39 -61.42 19.47 -20.74
CA ASP A 39 -62.70 19.11 -20.12
C ASP A 39 -62.64 19.30 -18.58
N PRO A 40 -63.45 20.21 -18.00
CA PRO A 40 -63.45 20.47 -16.57
C PRO A 40 -63.89 19.25 -15.74
N ASP A 41 -64.60 18.29 -16.32
CA ASP A 41 -65.00 17.07 -15.64
C ASP A 41 -63.86 16.04 -15.58
N LEU A 42 -62.90 16.06 -16.52
CA LEU A 42 -61.67 15.26 -16.43
C LEU A 42 -60.75 15.72 -15.29
N VAL A 43 -60.76 17.01 -14.94
CA VAL A 43 -60.02 17.54 -13.78
C VAL A 43 -60.62 17.07 -12.45
N LYS A 44 -61.93 16.78 -12.42
CA LYS A 44 -62.64 16.26 -11.24
C LYS A 44 -62.46 14.76 -11.05
N LEU A 45 -61.96 14.02 -12.05
CA LEU A 45 -61.68 12.60 -11.91
C LEU A 45 -60.57 12.38 -10.88
N ARG A 46 -60.92 11.65 -9.82
CA ARG A 46 -60.00 11.26 -8.76
C ARG A 46 -58.89 10.39 -9.36
N ARG A 47 -57.72 10.99 -9.61
CA ARG A 47 -56.57 10.27 -10.16
C ARG A 47 -56.26 9.05 -9.28
N PRO A 48 -56.08 7.85 -9.88
CA PRO A 48 -55.68 6.69 -9.12
C PRO A 48 -54.35 7.00 -8.46
N ARG A 49 -54.30 6.89 -7.12
CA ARG A 49 -53.06 7.11 -6.38
C ARG A 49 -52.02 6.10 -6.87
N PRO A 50 -50.78 6.53 -7.18
CA PRO A 50 -49.73 5.61 -7.59
C PRO A 50 -49.58 4.51 -6.53
N LYS A 51 -49.70 3.25 -6.97
CA LYS A 51 -49.60 2.08 -6.09
C LYS A 51 -48.18 1.55 -6.17
N VAL A 52 -47.42 1.70 -5.09
CA VAL A 52 -46.15 0.97 -4.95
C VAL A 52 -46.48 -0.51 -4.76
N GLY A 53 -45.86 -1.38 -5.56
CA GLY A 53 -46.03 -2.83 -5.45
C GLY A 53 -45.31 -3.39 -4.21
N MET A 54 -45.81 -4.50 -3.68
CA MET A 54 -45.22 -5.20 -2.53
C MET A 54 -43.72 -5.51 -2.75
N VAL A 55 -43.37 -6.00 -3.95
CA VAL A 55 -41.99 -6.34 -4.33
C VAL A 55 -41.08 -5.12 -4.28
N THR A 56 -41.51 -3.98 -4.82
CA THR A 56 -40.73 -2.73 -4.80
C THR A 56 -40.50 -2.25 -3.37
N ALA A 57 -41.53 -2.31 -2.51
CA ALA A 57 -41.40 -1.89 -1.12
C ALA A 57 -40.44 -2.79 -0.32
N ALA A 58 -40.54 -4.11 -0.51
CA ALA A 58 -39.61 -5.07 0.10
C ALA A 58 -38.16 -4.86 -0.41
N GLY A 59 -37.98 -4.66 -1.72
CA GLY A 59 -36.67 -4.43 -2.31
C GLY A 59 -35.99 -3.16 -1.79
N ILE A 60 -36.72 -2.04 -1.69
CA ILE A 60 -36.17 -0.79 -1.14
C ILE A 60 -35.86 -0.95 0.34
N LEU A 61 -36.75 -1.57 1.14
CA LEU A 61 -36.49 -1.83 2.55
C LEU A 61 -35.21 -2.67 2.74
N PHE A 62 -35.05 -3.71 1.93
CA PHE A 62 -33.84 -4.54 1.94
C PHE A 62 -32.59 -3.73 1.62
N LEU A 63 -32.62 -2.88 0.58
CA LEU A 63 -31.49 -2.01 0.24
C LEU A 63 -31.18 -1.02 1.39
N CYS A 64 -32.20 -0.42 2.01
CA CYS A 64 -31.98 0.47 3.15
C CYS A 64 -31.28 -0.24 4.31
N VAL A 65 -31.71 -1.46 4.65
CA VAL A 65 -31.09 -2.28 5.69
C VAL A 65 -29.65 -2.64 5.29
N LEU A 66 -29.43 -3.07 4.05
CA LEU A 66 -28.10 -3.41 3.54
C LEU A 66 -27.13 -2.22 3.62
N PHE A 67 -27.53 -1.04 3.13
CA PHE A 67 -26.71 0.16 3.20
C PHE A 67 -26.48 0.63 4.64
N TRP A 68 -27.47 0.50 5.50
CA TRP A 68 -27.33 0.82 6.93
C TRP A 68 -26.27 -0.06 7.62
N PHE A 69 -26.26 -1.37 7.31
CA PHE A 69 -25.21 -2.28 7.77
C PHE A 69 -23.84 -1.95 7.16
N ARG A 70 -23.79 -1.69 5.84
CA ARG A 70 -22.55 -1.36 5.13
C ARG A 70 -21.90 -0.08 5.63
N LEU A 71 -22.70 0.93 6.02
CA LEU A 71 -22.23 2.18 6.61
C LEU A 71 -21.89 2.06 8.11
N GLY A 72 -22.15 0.90 8.74
CA GLY A 72 -21.91 0.68 10.18
C GLY A 72 -20.52 1.09 10.66
N PRO A 73 -19.43 0.62 10.02
CA PRO A 73 -18.06 1.01 10.36
C PRO A 73 -17.84 2.52 10.29
N ASP A 74 -18.22 3.15 9.19
CA ASP A 74 -18.04 4.60 8.99
C ASP A 74 -18.88 5.44 9.95
N ARG A 75 -20.06 4.95 10.34
CA ARG A 75 -20.90 5.57 11.38
C ARG A 75 -20.23 5.54 12.74
N ARG A 76 -19.63 4.40 13.12
CA ARG A 76 -18.92 4.26 14.41
C ARG A 76 -17.68 5.16 14.43
N PHE A 77 -16.91 5.16 13.35
CA PHE A 77 -15.73 6.02 13.24
C PHE A 77 -16.10 7.51 13.24
N GLY A 78 -17.07 7.93 12.42
CA GLY A 78 -17.55 9.33 12.39
C GLY A 78 -18.26 9.80 13.67
N ALA A 79 -18.64 8.87 14.56
CA ALA A 79 -19.15 9.17 15.90
C ALA A 79 -18.07 9.11 16.99
N SER A 80 -16.85 8.69 16.67
CA SER A 80 -15.74 8.60 17.62
C SER A 80 -15.22 9.98 18.02
N ALA A 81 -14.45 10.02 19.12
CA ALA A 81 -13.82 11.25 19.59
C ALA A 81 -12.87 11.82 18.53
N ALA A 82 -12.83 13.16 18.43
CA ALA A 82 -11.95 13.86 17.48
C ALA A 82 -10.47 13.79 17.88
N SER A 83 -10.18 13.62 19.18
CA SER A 83 -8.82 13.44 19.68
C SER A 83 -8.38 11.99 19.47
N PRO A 84 -7.23 11.73 18.84
CA PRO A 84 -6.74 10.38 18.64
C PRO A 84 -6.37 9.73 19.97
N ARG A 85 -6.68 8.44 20.11
CA ARG A 85 -6.21 7.65 21.25
C ARG A 85 -4.75 7.28 21.04
N ALA A 86 -3.87 7.69 21.95
CA ALA A 86 -2.48 7.23 21.94
C ALA A 86 -2.44 5.73 22.25
N VAL A 87 -1.75 4.96 21.41
CA VAL A 87 -1.74 3.50 21.46
C VAL A 87 -0.35 2.98 21.14
N ASP A 88 0.04 1.92 21.85
CA ASP A 88 1.28 1.20 21.61
C ASP A 88 1.14 0.13 20.52
N ILE A 89 2.21 -0.12 19.75
CA ILE A 89 2.20 -1.11 18.67
C ILE A 89 1.80 -2.49 19.20
N GLY A 90 2.33 -2.90 20.36
CA GLY A 90 2.02 -4.20 20.96
C GLY A 90 0.54 -4.41 21.26
N ASP A 91 -0.18 -3.35 21.64
CA ASP A 91 -1.62 -3.43 21.92
C ASP A 91 -2.46 -3.55 20.64
N VAL A 92 -2.01 -2.91 19.54
CA VAL A 92 -2.61 -3.11 18.21
C VAL A 92 -2.39 -4.55 17.74
N LEU A 93 -1.14 -5.03 17.79
CA LEU A 93 -0.77 -6.35 17.29
C LEU A 93 -1.37 -7.52 18.10
N SER A 94 -1.75 -7.27 19.36
CA SER A 94 -2.47 -8.22 20.21
C SER A 94 -4.00 -8.11 20.10
N GLY A 95 -4.51 -7.16 19.31
CA GLY A 95 -5.95 -6.99 19.08
C GLY A 95 -6.71 -6.39 20.27
N LYS A 96 -6.03 -5.74 21.22
CA LYS A 96 -6.67 -5.04 22.36
C LYS A 96 -7.36 -3.74 21.94
N ILE A 97 -7.05 -3.26 20.74
CA ILE A 97 -7.55 -2.01 20.19
C ILE A 97 -8.51 -2.36 19.07
N ASP A 98 -9.77 -1.97 19.21
CA ASP A 98 -10.76 -2.25 18.19
C ASP A 98 -10.39 -1.53 16.89
N THR A 99 -10.76 -2.16 15.78
CA THR A 99 -10.72 -1.52 14.47
C THR A 99 -11.76 -0.40 14.41
N GLU A 100 -11.61 0.48 13.43
CA GLU A 100 -12.50 1.63 13.20
C GLU A 100 -12.42 2.71 14.30
N GLN A 101 -11.27 2.80 15.00
CA GLN A 101 -10.96 3.87 15.95
C GLN A 101 -9.90 4.82 15.40
N LEU A 102 -9.97 6.10 15.81
CA LEU A 102 -8.93 7.08 15.56
C LEU A 102 -7.81 6.89 16.59
N VAL A 103 -6.63 6.49 16.12
CA VAL A 103 -5.48 6.18 16.98
C VAL A 103 -4.25 6.97 16.56
N ALA A 104 -3.33 7.15 17.50
CA ALA A 104 -2.01 7.71 17.30
C ALA A 104 -0.95 6.69 17.76
N ILE A 105 -0.06 6.29 16.85
CA ILE A 105 0.91 5.21 17.06
C ILE A 105 2.32 5.73 16.75
N PRO A 106 3.29 5.57 17.68
CA PRO A 106 4.69 5.81 17.37
C PRO A 106 5.21 4.65 16.51
N ALA A 107 5.53 4.92 15.25
CA ALA A 107 5.95 3.89 14.31
C ALA A 107 7.06 4.41 13.41
N GLU A 108 8.02 3.55 13.09
CA GLU A 108 9.08 3.86 12.13
C GLU A 108 8.74 3.21 10.77
N PRO A 109 8.37 3.98 9.74
CA PRO A 109 8.05 3.44 8.43
C PRO A 109 9.29 2.87 7.75
N MET A 110 9.20 1.65 7.22
CA MET A 110 10.25 1.11 6.36
C MET A 110 10.07 1.62 4.92
N MET A 111 10.45 2.87 4.66
CA MET A 111 10.20 3.53 3.37
C MET A 111 10.79 2.79 2.16
N ALA A 112 11.92 2.10 2.33
CA ALA A 112 12.50 1.23 1.29
C ALA A 112 11.56 0.08 0.87
N HIS A 113 10.57 -0.25 1.70
CA HIS A 113 9.59 -1.31 1.50
C HIS A 113 8.20 -0.78 1.15
N ALA A 114 8.08 0.50 0.80
CA ALA A 114 6.83 1.12 0.43
C ALA A 114 6.25 0.51 -0.85
N VAL A 115 4.99 0.09 -0.78
CA VAL A 115 4.19 -0.32 -1.93
C VAL A 115 3.34 0.86 -2.36
N ARG A 116 3.34 1.14 -3.67
CA ARG A 116 2.40 2.11 -4.24
C ARG A 116 1.11 1.39 -4.58
N ALA A 117 0.03 1.87 -4.01
CA ALA A 117 -1.32 1.45 -4.33
C ALA A 117 -2.09 2.64 -4.89
N SER A 118 -3.02 2.43 -5.81
CA SER A 118 -3.98 3.47 -6.17
C SER A 118 -5.38 2.91 -6.10
N THR A 119 -6.30 3.71 -5.57
CA THR A 119 -7.73 3.37 -5.58
C THR A 119 -8.43 3.82 -6.86
N ASN A 120 -7.81 4.71 -7.66
CA ASN A 120 -8.40 5.29 -8.88
C ASN A 120 -7.36 5.51 -9.99
N TRP A 121 -7.82 5.47 -11.24
CA TRP A 121 -6.97 5.83 -12.39
C TRP A 121 -6.75 7.36 -12.40
N GLY A 122 -5.49 7.81 -12.33
CA GLY A 122 -5.12 9.24 -12.35
C GLY A 122 -4.90 9.90 -10.97
N ASP A 123 -5.05 9.16 -9.87
CA ASP A 123 -4.65 9.63 -8.54
C ASP A 123 -3.13 9.41 -8.33
N LEU A 124 -2.47 10.29 -7.55
CA LEU A 124 -1.04 10.20 -7.22
C LEU A 124 -0.71 8.94 -6.38
N GLY A 125 -1.75 8.27 -5.88
CA GLY A 125 -1.68 6.98 -5.20
C GLY A 125 -1.35 7.10 -3.71
N LEU A 126 -1.62 6.02 -2.98
CA LEU A 126 -1.27 5.81 -1.58
C LEU A 126 0.10 5.14 -1.48
N ARG A 127 0.89 5.52 -0.48
CA ARG A 127 2.05 4.72 -0.06
C ARG A 127 1.66 3.84 1.11
N VAL A 128 1.75 2.54 0.90
CA VAL A 128 1.46 1.52 1.90
C VAL A 128 2.80 0.97 2.38
N VAL A 129 3.18 1.30 3.61
CA VAL A 129 4.53 1.07 4.14
C VAL A 129 4.45 0.21 5.41
N PRO A 130 5.23 -0.87 5.54
CA PRO A 130 5.22 -1.64 6.78
C PRO A 130 5.93 -0.86 7.88
N ALA A 131 5.42 -0.97 9.12
CA ALA A 131 6.09 -0.43 10.29
C ALA A 131 7.22 -1.38 10.74
N ARG A 132 8.41 -0.83 10.99
CA ARG A 132 9.57 -1.60 11.47
C ARG A 132 9.25 -2.31 12.79
N GLY A 133 9.77 -3.51 12.97
CA GLY A 133 9.61 -4.33 14.17
C GLY A 133 8.26 -5.06 14.26
N THR A 134 7.37 -4.89 13.29
CA THR A 134 6.00 -5.47 13.36
C THR A 134 5.82 -6.76 12.56
N GLY A 135 6.85 -7.22 11.84
CA GLY A 135 6.78 -8.43 11.03
C GLY A 135 5.71 -8.36 9.93
N ASP A 136 5.55 -7.19 9.29
CA ASP A 136 4.50 -6.90 8.31
C ASP A 136 3.06 -7.00 8.88
N ARG A 137 2.86 -6.95 10.20
CA ARG A 137 1.52 -6.99 10.83
C ARG A 137 0.90 -5.61 11.05
N LEU A 138 1.67 -4.52 10.94
CA LEU A 138 1.16 -3.16 10.93
C LEU A 138 1.70 -2.40 9.71
N TRP A 139 0.79 -1.76 8.98
CA TRP A 139 1.09 -0.97 7.79
C TRP A 139 0.58 0.46 7.98
N LEU A 140 1.36 1.42 7.52
CA LEU A 140 0.98 2.83 7.44
C LEU A 140 0.53 3.12 6.01
N VAL A 141 -0.68 3.65 5.87
CA VAL A 141 -1.23 4.09 4.59
C VAL A 141 -1.09 5.61 4.53
N LEU A 142 0.04 6.05 4.00
CA LEU A 142 0.42 7.44 3.90
C LEU A 142 -0.22 8.05 2.66
N SER A 143 -0.92 9.17 2.87
CA SER A 143 -1.55 9.94 1.80
C SER A 143 -0.63 11.06 1.33
N GLY A 144 -0.74 11.44 0.06
CA GLY A 144 0.08 12.47 -0.57
C GLY A 144 0.71 11.98 -1.87
N ASP A 145 1.46 12.86 -2.53
CA ASP A 145 2.18 12.50 -3.75
C ASP A 145 3.10 11.30 -3.47
N SER A 146 2.90 10.18 -4.18
CA SER A 146 3.75 9.00 -4.04
C SER A 146 5.19 9.20 -4.53
N LEU A 147 5.53 10.40 -5.03
CA LEU A 147 6.88 10.85 -5.37
C LEU A 147 7.50 11.87 -4.39
N ALA A 148 6.72 12.56 -3.57
CA ALA A 148 7.26 13.55 -2.62
C ALA A 148 8.13 12.92 -1.50
N PRO A 149 9.17 13.58 -1.00
CA PRO A 149 9.88 13.10 0.18
C PRO A 149 8.91 13.01 1.38
N VAL A 150 8.90 11.87 2.07
CA VAL A 150 8.07 11.71 3.27
C VAL A 150 8.83 12.29 4.44
N THR A 151 8.23 13.25 5.12
CA THR A 151 8.69 13.70 6.43
C THR A 151 8.37 12.60 7.43
N GLU A 152 9.40 11.98 8.00
CA GLU A 152 9.23 11.05 9.11
C GLU A 152 8.59 11.78 10.29
N GLN A 153 7.55 11.17 10.86
CA GLN A 153 6.83 11.73 11.99
C GLN A 153 7.08 10.84 13.20
N PRO A 154 7.29 11.43 14.39
CA PRO A 154 7.43 10.64 15.62
C PRO A 154 6.13 9.92 16.01
N LEU A 155 4.99 10.38 15.47
CA LEU A 155 3.66 9.87 15.79
C LEU A 155 2.77 9.92 14.55
N TYR A 156 2.30 8.76 14.10
CA TYR A 156 1.35 8.66 12.99
C TYR A 156 -0.06 8.57 13.54
N GLN A 157 -0.97 9.33 12.95
CA GLN A 157 -2.38 9.38 13.37
C GLN A 157 -3.28 8.96 12.22
N GLY A 158 -4.35 8.24 12.53
CA GLY A 158 -5.30 7.80 11.51
C GLY A 158 -6.30 6.77 12.02
N ARG A 159 -7.12 6.25 11.10
CA ARG A 159 -8.07 5.18 11.40
C ARG A 159 -7.37 3.83 11.35
N LEU A 160 -7.48 3.07 12.44
CA LEU A 160 -7.01 1.69 12.46
C LEU A 160 -8.02 0.77 11.77
N ARG A 161 -7.59 0.03 10.76
CA ARG A 161 -8.42 -0.94 10.03
C ARG A 161 -7.67 -2.24 9.83
N ARG A 162 -8.35 -3.32 9.46
CA ARG A 162 -7.65 -4.50 8.94
C ARG A 162 -7.22 -4.19 7.52
N LEU A 163 -5.97 -4.53 7.18
CA LEU A 163 -5.43 -4.28 5.85
C LEU A 163 -6.24 -5.05 4.79
N VAL A 164 -6.66 -6.29 5.08
CA VAL A 164 -7.45 -7.12 4.16
C VAL A 164 -8.83 -6.53 3.81
N ASP A 165 -9.36 -5.61 4.62
CA ASP A 165 -10.66 -4.97 4.40
C ASP A 165 -10.55 -3.68 3.55
N LEU A 166 -9.33 -3.33 3.13
CA LEU A 166 -9.07 -2.15 2.30
C LEU A 166 -9.16 -2.48 0.81
N PRO A 167 -9.64 -1.54 -0.04
CA PRO A 167 -9.89 -1.81 -1.45
C PRO A 167 -8.62 -2.16 -2.24
N PHE A 168 -7.45 -1.71 -1.79
CA PHE A 168 -6.15 -1.96 -2.44
C PHE A 168 -5.37 -3.14 -1.84
N ALA A 169 -5.94 -3.88 -0.88
CA ALA A 169 -5.23 -4.94 -0.17
C ALA A 169 -4.71 -6.04 -1.11
N ALA A 170 -5.55 -6.44 -2.08
CA ALA A 170 -5.21 -7.44 -3.09
C ALA A 170 -4.04 -7.00 -3.97
N ASP A 171 -4.01 -5.73 -4.37
CA ASP A 171 -2.94 -5.16 -5.20
C ASP A 171 -1.61 -5.11 -4.43
N VAL A 172 -1.65 -4.73 -3.15
CA VAL A 172 -0.47 -4.75 -2.27
C VAL A 172 0.06 -6.18 -2.15
N ALA A 173 -0.80 -7.16 -1.87
CA ALA A 173 -0.40 -8.55 -1.78
C ALA A 173 0.18 -9.08 -3.10
N ALA A 174 -0.45 -8.76 -4.23
CA ALA A 174 0.01 -9.16 -5.56
C ALA A 174 1.34 -8.49 -5.96
N HIS A 175 1.58 -7.24 -5.52
CA HIS A 175 2.85 -6.57 -5.71
C HIS A 175 3.96 -7.26 -4.92
N LEU A 176 3.74 -7.54 -3.64
CA LEU A 176 4.73 -8.21 -2.78
C LEU A 176 5.05 -9.63 -3.26
N ALA A 177 4.07 -10.35 -3.81
CA ALA A 177 4.29 -11.66 -4.39
C ALA A 177 5.20 -11.61 -5.65
N ARG A 178 5.12 -10.55 -6.46
CA ARG A 178 5.93 -10.35 -7.66
C ARG A 178 7.31 -9.76 -7.38
N HIS A 179 7.44 -9.03 -6.28
CA HIS A 179 8.66 -8.33 -5.89
C HIS A 179 9.10 -8.78 -4.49
N PRO A 180 9.58 -10.02 -4.34
CA PRO A 180 10.05 -10.51 -3.05
C PRO A 180 11.18 -9.64 -2.53
N ARG A 181 11.12 -9.38 -1.22
CA ARG A 181 12.01 -8.43 -0.55
C ARG A 181 13.14 -9.23 0.11
N PRO A 182 14.39 -9.09 -0.35
CA PRO A 182 15.51 -9.73 0.33
C PRO A 182 15.66 -9.14 1.72
N VAL A 183 15.86 -10.01 2.68
CA VAL A 183 16.11 -9.67 4.07
C VAL A 183 17.54 -10.05 4.38
N PHE A 184 18.32 -9.10 4.87
CA PHE A 184 19.72 -9.33 5.19
C PHE A 184 19.89 -9.59 6.68
N ALA A 185 20.80 -10.52 7.01
CA ALA A 185 21.16 -10.84 8.37
C ALA A 185 22.65 -11.19 8.46
N PRO A 186 23.31 -10.89 9.60
CA PRO A 186 24.67 -11.31 9.84
C PRO A 186 24.73 -12.84 10.04
N PRO A 187 25.89 -13.48 9.81
CA PRO A 187 26.06 -14.93 9.95
C PRO A 187 25.62 -15.46 11.33
N SER A 188 25.92 -14.73 12.40
CA SER A 188 25.56 -15.11 13.78
C SER A 188 24.04 -15.17 13.99
N ALA A 189 23.27 -14.25 13.41
CA ALA A 189 21.81 -14.25 13.51
C ALA A 189 21.20 -15.44 12.74
N ILE A 190 21.85 -15.90 11.68
CA ILE A 190 21.43 -17.08 10.91
C ILE A 190 21.63 -18.35 11.70
N ARG A 191 22.81 -18.50 12.32
CA ARG A 191 23.08 -19.64 13.20
C ARG A 191 22.06 -19.72 14.33
N ALA A 192 21.75 -18.59 14.97
CA ALA A 192 20.71 -18.53 16.00
C ALA A 192 19.31 -18.90 15.46
N ALA A 193 19.04 -18.57 14.20
CA ALA A 193 17.78 -18.87 13.54
C ALA A 193 17.62 -20.36 13.15
N PHE A 194 18.70 -21.16 13.07
CA PHE A 194 18.59 -22.59 12.78
C PHE A 194 17.76 -23.35 13.81
N ALA A 195 17.86 -22.97 15.09
CA ALA A 195 17.10 -23.59 16.17
C ALA A 195 15.65 -23.10 16.24
N THR A 196 15.39 -21.84 15.89
CA THR A 196 14.10 -21.17 16.12
C THR A 196 13.25 -21.02 14.85
N GLY A 197 13.84 -21.23 13.67
CA GLY A 197 13.25 -20.86 12.39
C GLY A 197 13.01 -19.35 12.22
N THR A 198 13.50 -18.52 13.14
CA THR A 198 13.24 -17.08 13.16
C THR A 198 14.54 -16.30 13.04
N LEU A 199 14.70 -15.61 11.92
CA LEU A 199 15.84 -14.79 11.57
C LEU A 199 15.68 -13.37 12.10
N ARG A 200 16.69 -12.88 12.83
CA ARG A 200 16.80 -11.45 13.15
C ARG A 200 17.58 -10.73 12.06
N THR A 201 16.99 -9.69 11.49
CA THR A 201 17.56 -8.94 10.36
C THR A 201 18.56 -7.89 10.84
N VAL A 202 19.38 -7.37 9.92
CA VAL A 202 20.25 -6.20 10.19
C VAL A 202 19.43 -4.98 10.62
N SER A 203 18.20 -4.86 10.11
CA SER A 203 17.24 -3.81 10.50
C SER A 203 16.59 -4.03 11.87
N GLY A 204 16.90 -5.14 12.55
CA GLY A 204 16.38 -5.49 13.86
C GLY A 204 15.04 -6.24 13.85
N ASP A 205 14.44 -6.47 12.68
CA ASP A 205 13.18 -7.19 12.53
C ASP A 205 13.34 -8.68 12.82
N GLN A 206 12.23 -9.36 13.09
CA GLN A 206 12.17 -10.82 13.17
C GLN A 206 11.39 -11.39 11.99
N VAL A 207 11.92 -12.47 11.41
CA VAL A 207 11.41 -13.09 10.20
C VAL A 207 11.39 -14.59 10.35
N THR A 208 10.21 -15.17 10.35
CA THR A 208 10.08 -16.63 10.31
C THR A 208 10.36 -17.13 8.90
N LEU A 209 11.33 -18.03 8.77
CA LEU A 209 11.75 -18.63 7.51
C LEU A 209 11.10 -20.01 7.33
N ARG A 210 10.63 -20.28 6.12
CA ARG A 210 10.17 -21.60 5.68
C ARG A 210 11.33 -22.34 5.04
N ASP A 211 11.32 -23.66 5.11
CA ASP A 211 12.37 -24.48 4.50
C ASP A 211 12.51 -24.27 2.99
N SER A 212 11.42 -23.88 2.32
CA SER A 212 11.39 -23.58 0.89
C SER A 212 11.90 -22.20 0.52
N ASP A 213 12.14 -21.31 1.49
CA ASP A 213 12.56 -19.94 1.20
C ASP A 213 13.96 -19.93 0.59
N GLU A 214 14.13 -19.13 -0.47
CA GLU A 214 15.42 -18.99 -1.17
C GLU A 214 16.37 -18.15 -0.31
N VAL A 215 17.62 -18.57 -0.24
CA VAL A 215 18.67 -17.86 0.49
C VAL A 215 19.87 -17.67 -0.43
N THR A 216 20.35 -16.44 -0.49
CA THR A 216 21.60 -16.06 -1.13
C THR A 216 22.62 -15.74 -0.06
N VAL A 217 23.80 -16.33 -0.15
CA VAL A 217 24.92 -16.11 0.76
C VAL A 217 26.06 -15.49 -0.03
N ASP A 218 26.47 -14.30 0.37
CA ASP A 218 27.61 -13.61 -0.20
C ASP A 218 28.86 -13.99 0.59
N VAL A 219 29.80 -14.60 -0.13
CA VAL A 219 31.01 -15.20 0.40
C VAL A 219 32.21 -14.44 -0.11
N VAL A 220 33.15 -14.13 0.78
CA VAL A 220 34.48 -13.66 0.43
C VAL A 220 35.24 -14.77 -0.28
N ASP A 221 35.64 -14.50 -1.51
CA ASP A 221 36.58 -15.34 -2.25
C ASP A 221 37.97 -15.20 -1.62
N LEU A 222 38.46 -16.28 -1.00
CA LEU A 222 39.76 -16.26 -0.33
C LEU A 222 40.92 -16.20 -1.33
N ASP A 223 40.69 -16.57 -2.58
CA ASP A 223 41.72 -16.65 -3.61
C ASP A 223 41.60 -15.51 -4.64
N ALA A 224 40.70 -14.54 -4.41
CA ALA A 224 40.52 -13.41 -5.31
C ALA A 224 40.25 -12.09 -4.60
N SER A 225 40.81 -11.02 -5.15
CA SER A 225 40.60 -9.66 -4.69
C SER A 225 40.69 -8.68 -5.85
N THR A 226 40.23 -7.45 -5.63
CA THR A 226 40.36 -6.35 -6.57
C THR A 226 41.26 -5.29 -5.98
N VAL A 227 42.30 -4.89 -6.70
CA VAL A 227 43.14 -3.75 -6.36
C VAL A 227 42.64 -2.52 -7.11
N ILE A 228 42.25 -1.49 -6.37
CA ILE A 228 41.83 -0.19 -6.90
C ILE A 228 42.99 0.77 -6.69
N THR A 229 43.53 1.32 -7.77
CA THR A 229 44.66 2.24 -7.74
C THR A 229 44.21 3.63 -8.16
N SER A 230 44.70 4.66 -7.47
CA SER A 230 44.49 6.06 -7.85
C SER A 230 45.71 6.62 -8.58
N PHE A 231 45.50 7.31 -9.70
CA PHE A 231 46.58 7.95 -10.45
C PHE A 231 47.11 9.19 -9.72
N ASN A 232 48.42 9.40 -9.78
CA ASN A 232 49.09 10.56 -9.18
C ASN A 232 50.38 10.88 -9.95
N GLU A 233 51.10 11.93 -9.56
CA GLU A 233 52.34 12.36 -10.24
C GLU A 233 53.41 11.27 -10.35
N ARG A 234 53.48 10.33 -9.38
CA ARG A 234 54.45 9.23 -9.34
C ARG A 234 53.96 7.97 -10.05
N GLN A 235 52.64 7.78 -10.13
CA GLN A 235 51.98 6.68 -10.84
C GLN A 235 50.86 7.25 -11.74
N PRO A 236 51.22 7.81 -12.90
CA PRO A 236 50.30 8.64 -13.70
C PRO A 236 49.26 7.84 -14.49
N ASP A 237 49.49 6.54 -14.73
CA ASP A 237 48.63 5.71 -15.56
C ASP A 237 48.57 4.25 -15.11
N ALA A 238 47.64 3.50 -15.71
CA ALA A 238 47.41 2.10 -15.41
C ALA A 238 48.60 1.18 -15.75
N ARG A 239 49.43 1.55 -16.73
CA ARG A 239 50.59 0.74 -17.13
C ARG A 239 51.69 0.82 -16.08
N VAL A 240 51.97 2.02 -15.58
CA VAL A 240 52.90 2.23 -14.46
C VAL A 240 52.42 1.49 -13.22
N TRP A 241 51.11 1.49 -12.95
CA TRP A 241 50.53 0.70 -11.88
C TRP A 241 50.69 -0.81 -12.10
N ALA A 242 50.41 -1.32 -13.30
CA ALA A 242 50.58 -2.74 -13.62
C ALA A 242 52.03 -3.20 -13.41
N ASP A 243 53.01 -2.40 -13.83
CA ASP A 243 54.44 -2.70 -13.63
C ASP A 243 54.79 -2.74 -12.13
N LYS A 244 54.28 -1.79 -11.34
CA LYS A 244 54.51 -1.73 -9.88
C LYS A 244 53.85 -2.90 -9.14
N LEU A 245 52.62 -3.26 -9.51
CA LEU A 245 51.92 -4.40 -8.94
C LEU A 245 52.59 -5.72 -9.33
N THR A 246 53.13 -5.84 -10.54
CA THR A 246 53.92 -7.00 -10.98
C THR A 246 55.23 -7.08 -10.18
N GLN A 247 55.94 -5.96 -10.00
CA GLN A 247 57.16 -5.88 -9.17
C GLN A 247 56.89 -6.26 -7.70
N ALA A 248 55.72 -5.93 -7.17
CA ALA A 248 55.29 -6.30 -5.83
C ALA A 248 54.84 -7.77 -5.71
N GLY A 249 54.86 -8.54 -6.81
CA GLY A 249 54.37 -9.92 -6.84
C GLY A 249 52.87 -10.04 -6.60
N ILE A 250 52.10 -9.01 -7.00
CA ILE A 250 50.64 -8.96 -6.91
C ILE A 250 50.01 -9.41 -8.23
N LEU A 251 50.53 -8.92 -9.36
CA LEU A 251 50.09 -9.36 -10.69
C LEU A 251 51.06 -10.38 -11.27
N SER A 252 50.51 -11.30 -12.07
CA SER A 252 51.30 -12.14 -12.95
C SER A 252 51.78 -11.28 -14.14
N SER A 253 52.94 -11.61 -14.72
CA SER A 253 53.43 -10.91 -15.92
C SER A 253 52.52 -11.07 -17.15
N ALA A 254 51.56 -12.01 -17.09
CA ALA A 254 50.55 -12.21 -18.14
C ALA A 254 49.29 -11.33 -17.93
N ASP A 255 49.02 -10.89 -16.70
CA ASP A 255 47.79 -10.18 -16.32
C ASP A 255 48.06 -8.70 -16.01
N THR A 256 48.57 -7.98 -17.00
CA THR A 256 48.96 -6.55 -16.84
C THR A 256 47.85 -5.58 -17.23
N ALA A 257 46.78 -6.04 -17.87
CA ALA A 257 45.66 -5.19 -18.26
C ALA A 257 44.69 -5.00 -17.07
N PRO A 258 44.24 -3.76 -16.78
CA PRO A 258 43.23 -3.54 -15.77
C PRO A 258 41.87 -4.12 -16.21
N ALA A 259 41.14 -4.69 -15.25
CA ALA A 259 39.78 -5.17 -15.46
C ALA A 259 38.79 -4.02 -15.75
N GLN A 260 39.03 -2.84 -15.14
CA GLN A 260 38.29 -1.61 -15.42
C GLN A 260 39.22 -0.40 -15.34
N HIS A 261 38.96 0.59 -16.19
CA HIS A 261 39.74 1.82 -16.27
C HIS A 261 38.81 3.05 -16.28
N ALA A 262 39.13 4.03 -15.44
CA ALA A 262 38.46 5.33 -15.40
C ALA A 262 39.52 6.46 -15.50
N ALA A 263 39.07 7.72 -15.58
CA ALA A 263 39.98 8.85 -15.78
C ALA A 263 41.07 8.98 -14.70
N GLU A 264 40.76 8.59 -13.46
CA GLU A 264 41.66 8.78 -12.30
C GLU A 264 41.99 7.47 -11.57
N THR A 265 41.41 6.35 -11.99
CA THR A 265 41.58 5.07 -11.31
C THR A 265 41.67 3.90 -12.28
N ALA A 266 42.38 2.86 -11.85
CA ALA A 266 42.39 1.55 -12.50
C ALA A 266 42.04 0.46 -11.48
N ARG A 267 41.35 -0.58 -11.95
CA ARG A 267 41.00 -1.75 -11.16
C ARG A 267 41.67 -2.98 -11.74
N PHE A 268 42.37 -3.73 -10.91
CA PHE A 268 43.05 -4.97 -11.30
C PHE A 268 42.41 -6.13 -10.56
N ALA A 269 42.00 -7.17 -11.30
CA ALA A 269 41.59 -8.43 -10.70
C ALA A 269 42.84 -9.23 -10.32
N VAL A 270 42.89 -9.72 -9.09
CA VAL A 270 44.06 -10.40 -8.54
C VAL A 270 43.66 -11.76 -7.99
N ALA A 271 44.36 -12.81 -8.40
CA ALA A 271 44.16 -14.18 -7.91
C ALA A 271 44.93 -14.42 -6.59
N MET A 272 44.69 -13.56 -5.60
CA MET A 272 45.25 -13.64 -4.24
C MET A 272 44.25 -13.08 -3.22
N SER A 273 44.38 -13.54 -1.96
CA SER A 273 43.57 -13.05 -0.84
C SER A 273 43.74 -11.56 -0.61
N ALA A 274 42.67 -10.88 -0.17
CA ALA A 274 42.73 -9.44 0.09
C ALA A 274 43.78 -9.07 1.16
N SER A 275 43.98 -9.92 2.18
CA SER A 275 44.99 -9.72 3.22
C SER A 275 46.41 -9.84 2.67
N GLU A 276 46.68 -10.85 1.84
CA GLU A 276 48.01 -11.02 1.24
C GLU A 276 48.36 -9.84 0.31
N VAL A 277 47.38 -9.37 -0.46
CA VAL A 277 47.55 -8.21 -1.34
C VAL A 277 47.80 -6.94 -0.53
N ALA A 278 47.05 -6.73 0.55
CA ALA A 278 47.25 -5.59 1.44
C ALA A 278 48.69 -5.58 2.01
N ASP A 279 49.16 -6.72 2.53
CA ASP A 279 50.52 -6.87 3.05
C ASP A 279 51.59 -6.58 1.98
N LYS A 280 51.37 -7.02 0.73
CA LYS A 280 52.28 -6.78 -0.39
C LYS A 280 52.29 -5.31 -0.81
N LEU A 281 51.14 -4.65 -0.88
CA LEU A 281 51.04 -3.22 -1.17
C LEU A 281 51.75 -2.38 -0.09
N GLU A 282 51.57 -2.76 1.18
CA GLU A 282 52.22 -2.12 2.33
C GLU A 282 53.75 -2.21 2.21
N LYS A 283 54.27 -3.42 2.02
CA LYS A 283 55.71 -3.68 1.85
C LYS A 283 56.31 -2.97 0.64
N ALA A 284 55.53 -2.80 -0.43
CA ALA A 284 55.95 -2.11 -1.64
C ALA A 284 55.79 -0.57 -1.55
N GLY A 285 55.21 -0.03 -0.47
CA GLY A 285 54.96 1.39 -0.30
C GLY A 285 53.92 1.96 -1.28
N LEU A 286 52.98 1.13 -1.74
CA LEU A 286 51.96 1.46 -2.73
C LEU A 286 50.67 1.96 -2.06
N TRP A 287 50.79 3.02 -1.25
CA TRP A 287 49.71 3.55 -0.40
C TRP A 287 48.54 4.18 -1.16
N ALA A 288 48.72 4.50 -2.44
CA ALA A 288 47.66 5.02 -3.30
C ALA A 288 46.78 3.90 -3.91
N ALA A 289 46.93 2.67 -3.42
CA ALA A 289 46.10 1.52 -3.79
C ALA A 289 45.28 1.05 -2.58
N ARG A 290 44.04 0.63 -2.85
CA ARG A 290 43.12 -0.01 -1.90
C ARG A 290 42.80 -1.41 -2.40
N VAL A 291 42.65 -2.35 -1.48
CA VAL A 291 42.19 -3.72 -1.77
C VAL A 291 40.73 -3.87 -1.37
N GLU A 292 39.94 -4.49 -2.23
CA GLU A 292 38.59 -4.95 -1.93
C GLU A 292 38.52 -6.46 -2.13
N PRO A 293 37.94 -7.24 -1.19
CA PRO A 293 37.68 -8.66 -1.41
C PRO A 293 36.69 -8.86 -2.55
N VAL A 294 36.86 -9.93 -3.32
CA VAL A 294 35.85 -10.34 -4.30
C VAL A 294 34.76 -11.13 -3.57
N LEU A 295 33.50 -10.75 -3.80
CA LEU A 295 32.34 -11.46 -3.27
C LEU A 295 31.78 -12.40 -4.33
N ARG A 296 31.45 -13.63 -3.93
CA ARG A 296 30.70 -14.61 -4.71
C ARG A 296 29.35 -14.86 -4.06
N SER A 297 28.26 -14.75 -4.83
CA SER A 297 26.93 -15.07 -4.36
C SER A 297 26.60 -16.55 -4.62
N LEU A 298 26.34 -17.29 -3.56
CA LEU A 298 25.86 -18.67 -3.62
C LEU A 298 24.36 -18.72 -3.30
N ARG A 299 23.60 -19.57 -3.99
CA ARG A 299 22.14 -19.69 -3.78
C ARG A 299 21.75 -21.06 -3.28
N GLY A 300 20.78 -21.10 -2.39
CA GLY A 300 20.23 -22.31 -1.80
C GLY A 300 18.84 -22.09 -1.20
N THR A 301 18.43 -23.02 -0.36
CA THR A 301 17.16 -22.92 0.39
C THR A 301 17.44 -22.94 1.88
N TRP A 302 16.58 -22.30 2.67
CA TRP A 302 16.70 -22.30 4.12
C TRP A 302 16.74 -23.71 4.71
N GLY A 303 15.92 -24.62 4.19
CA GLY A 303 15.85 -26.02 4.65
C GLY A 303 17.16 -26.79 4.47
N LYS A 304 17.94 -26.48 3.43
CA LYS A 304 19.29 -27.05 3.23
C LYS A 304 20.34 -26.33 4.07
N LEU A 305 20.26 -25.01 4.16
CA LEU A 305 21.20 -24.21 4.94
C LEU A 305 21.11 -24.55 6.44
N ARG A 306 19.91 -24.76 6.99
CA ARG A 306 19.72 -25.10 8.42
C ARG A 306 20.26 -26.48 8.81
N THR A 307 20.46 -27.38 7.84
CA THR A 307 21.07 -28.70 8.08
C THR A 307 22.59 -28.65 8.13
N SER A 308 23.17 -27.46 7.99
CA SER A 308 24.62 -27.28 8.06
C SER A 308 25.15 -27.60 9.48
N PRO A 309 26.35 -28.20 9.59
CA PRO A 309 27.00 -28.43 10.89
C PRO A 309 27.27 -27.11 11.64
N ALA A 310 27.52 -27.19 12.95
CA ALA A 310 27.71 -26.00 13.78
C ALA A 310 28.92 -25.14 13.39
N ASP A 311 29.96 -25.74 12.80
CA ASP A 311 31.24 -25.10 12.46
C ASP A 311 31.32 -24.56 11.02
N ARG A 312 30.36 -24.89 10.15
CA ARG A 312 30.39 -24.56 8.71
C ARG A 312 29.00 -24.39 8.10
N LEU A 313 28.85 -23.59 7.07
CA LEU A 313 27.63 -23.49 6.26
C LEU A 313 27.78 -24.33 5.00
N LEU A 314 26.78 -25.17 4.71
CA LEU A 314 26.71 -25.99 3.51
C LEU A 314 25.71 -25.37 2.52
N ILE A 315 26.20 -25.03 1.33
CA ILE A 315 25.38 -24.46 0.25
C ILE A 315 25.68 -25.22 -1.03
N GLY A 316 24.77 -26.13 -1.40
CA GLY A 316 25.06 -27.13 -2.42
C GLY A 316 26.22 -28.01 -1.97
N GLU A 317 27.26 -28.09 -2.77
CA GLU A 317 28.48 -28.86 -2.48
C GLU A 317 29.58 -28.01 -1.79
N VAL A 318 29.32 -26.72 -1.55
CA VAL A 318 30.32 -25.79 -0.98
C VAL A 318 30.21 -25.75 0.54
N SER A 319 31.33 -25.96 1.22
CA SER A 319 31.48 -25.84 2.67
C SER A 319 32.20 -24.55 3.02
N LEU A 320 31.54 -23.68 3.77
CA LEU A 320 32.02 -22.35 4.14
C LEU A 320 32.24 -22.25 5.64
N THR A 321 33.33 -21.62 6.04
CA THR A 321 33.52 -21.18 7.43
C THR A 321 32.85 -19.84 7.65
N ASP A 322 32.47 -19.52 8.90
CA ASP A 322 31.79 -18.24 9.21
C ASP A 322 32.65 -17.01 8.84
N VAL A 323 33.99 -17.14 8.82
CA VAL A 323 34.92 -16.07 8.43
C VAL A 323 34.84 -15.74 6.94
N GLN A 324 34.44 -16.70 6.10
CA GLN A 324 34.27 -16.49 4.66
C GLN A 324 32.92 -15.83 4.33
N VAL A 325 31.99 -15.76 5.27
CA VAL A 325 30.64 -15.25 5.01
C VAL A 325 30.58 -13.78 5.40
N ASP A 326 30.45 -12.91 4.42
CA ASP A 326 30.30 -11.47 4.66
C ASP A 326 28.84 -11.15 5.03
N LEU A 327 27.92 -11.55 4.15
CA LEU A 327 26.51 -11.26 4.30
C LEU A 327 25.66 -12.43 3.82
N VAL A 328 24.48 -12.58 4.41
CA VAL A 328 23.47 -13.50 3.89
C VAL A 328 22.18 -12.74 3.67
N GLY A 329 21.69 -12.80 2.45
CA GLY A 329 20.37 -12.33 2.04
C GLY A 329 19.39 -13.49 1.93
N ALA A 330 18.40 -13.56 2.81
CA ALA A 330 17.26 -14.45 2.63
C ALA A 330 16.21 -13.77 1.73
N LEU A 331 15.91 -14.36 0.56
CA LEU A 331 14.80 -13.94 -0.28
C LEU A 331 13.51 -14.51 0.29
N VAL A 332 12.92 -13.76 1.22
CA VAL A 332 11.67 -14.16 1.87
C VAL A 332 10.51 -13.57 1.07
N VAL A 333 9.85 -14.42 0.28
CA VAL A 333 8.60 -14.06 -0.39
C VAL A 333 7.51 -14.00 0.67
N ARG A 334 7.25 -12.81 1.23
CA ARG A 334 6.15 -12.62 2.19
C ARG A 334 4.92 -12.03 1.52
N GLY A 335 3.82 -12.76 1.65
CA GLY A 335 2.49 -12.17 1.55
C GLY A 335 2.19 -11.33 2.78
N VAL A 336 1.22 -10.42 2.65
CA VAL A 336 0.65 -9.69 3.79
C VAL A 336 -0.04 -10.69 4.73
N PRO A 337 0.26 -10.71 6.05
CA PRO A 337 -0.47 -11.54 7.01
C PRO A 337 -1.98 -11.26 6.97
N ALA A 338 -2.82 -12.28 7.12
CA ALA A 338 -4.29 -12.13 7.03
C ALA A 338 -4.87 -11.26 8.17
N GLU A 339 -4.14 -11.19 9.27
CA GLU A 339 -4.44 -10.38 10.46
C GLU A 339 -3.73 -9.02 10.46
N ALA A 340 -3.06 -8.63 9.37
CA ALA A 340 -2.37 -7.36 9.30
C ALA A 340 -3.35 -6.17 9.48
N PHE A 341 -2.90 -5.17 10.23
CA PHE A 341 -3.58 -3.91 10.42
C PHE A 341 -3.00 -2.83 9.51
N ALA A 342 -3.82 -1.84 9.21
CA ALA A 342 -3.48 -0.65 8.46
C ALA A 342 -3.92 0.59 9.22
N LEU A 343 -3.00 1.54 9.41
CA LEU A 343 -3.29 2.88 9.90
C LEU A 343 -3.47 3.82 8.70
N VAL A 344 -4.71 4.24 8.45
CA VAL A 344 -5.04 5.13 7.33
C VAL A 344 -4.91 6.58 7.76
N THR A 345 -3.82 7.24 7.37
CA THR A 345 -3.42 8.52 7.95
C THR A 345 -4.19 9.74 7.42
N SER A 346 -4.94 9.58 6.33
CA SER A 346 -5.82 10.62 5.79
C SER A 346 -7.22 10.64 6.41
N GLU A 347 -7.58 9.61 7.18
CA GLU A 347 -8.92 9.50 7.73
C GLU A 347 -9.03 10.16 9.11
N ALA A 348 -10.00 11.07 9.23
CA ALA A 348 -10.39 11.72 10.48
C ALA A 348 -11.91 11.62 10.66
N PRO A 349 -12.45 11.52 11.89
CA PRO A 349 -13.90 11.42 12.14
C PRO A 349 -14.70 12.55 11.49
N ALA A 350 -14.14 13.77 11.46
CA ALA A 350 -14.78 14.95 10.87
C ALA A 350 -15.02 14.81 9.35
N THR A 351 -14.20 14.04 8.64
CA THR A 351 -14.35 13.79 7.19
C THR A 351 -15.63 13.00 6.88
N TYR A 352 -16.21 12.31 7.87
CA TYR A 352 -17.42 11.48 7.76
C TYR A 352 -18.71 12.21 8.14
N TRP A 353 -18.73 13.55 8.06
CA TRP A 353 -19.91 14.37 8.40
C TRP A 353 -21.19 13.94 7.65
N TYR A 354 -21.06 13.47 6.41
CA TYR A 354 -22.15 13.07 5.53
C TYR A 354 -22.83 11.76 5.96
N VAL A 355 -22.16 10.94 6.76
CA VAL A 355 -22.66 9.60 7.12
C VAL A 355 -23.91 9.69 8.01
N ARG A 356 -23.96 10.66 8.93
CA ARG A 356 -25.13 10.89 9.80
C ARG A 356 -26.40 11.25 9.03
N PRO A 357 -26.41 12.28 8.15
CA PRO A 357 -27.62 12.61 7.38
C PRO A 357 -28.03 11.49 6.43
N ILE A 358 -27.09 10.78 5.79
CA ILE A 358 -27.41 9.61 4.95
C ILE A 358 -28.07 8.51 5.78
N SER A 359 -27.51 8.20 6.96
CA SER A 359 -28.09 7.20 7.85
C SER A 359 -29.52 7.59 8.24
N LEU A 360 -29.75 8.84 8.65
CA LEU A 360 -31.08 9.33 8.99
C LEU A 360 -32.06 9.18 7.81
N ALA A 361 -31.64 9.55 6.60
CA ALA A 361 -32.45 9.39 5.40
C ALA A 361 -32.78 7.91 5.12
N LEU A 362 -31.81 7.01 5.26
CA LEU A 362 -32.02 5.56 5.11
C LEU A 362 -33.01 5.03 6.14
N LEU A 363 -32.96 5.50 7.39
CA LEU A 363 -33.89 5.12 8.44
C LEU A 363 -35.33 5.59 8.13
N VAL A 364 -35.49 6.85 7.71
CA VAL A 364 -36.79 7.41 7.32
C VAL A 364 -37.39 6.63 6.15
N LEU A 365 -36.58 6.34 5.13
CA LEU A 365 -37.00 5.52 3.99
C LEU A 365 -37.37 4.11 4.42
N ALA A 366 -36.58 3.46 5.27
CA ALA A 366 -36.86 2.13 5.78
C ALA A 366 -38.21 2.08 6.52
N VAL A 367 -38.50 3.05 7.39
CA VAL A 367 -39.77 3.15 8.10
C VAL A 367 -40.94 3.36 7.14
N LEU A 368 -40.79 4.27 6.18
CA LEU A 368 -41.82 4.55 5.16
C LEU A 368 -42.13 3.30 4.32
N PHE A 369 -41.10 2.62 3.82
CA PHE A 369 -41.27 1.45 2.95
C PHE A 369 -41.71 0.21 3.73
N ALA A 370 -41.32 0.05 5.00
CA ALA A 370 -41.89 -0.96 5.88
C ALA A 370 -43.40 -0.75 6.07
N TRP A 371 -43.83 0.51 6.28
CA TRP A 371 -45.26 0.83 6.38
C TRP A 371 -46.02 0.55 5.08
N ILE A 372 -45.46 0.94 3.92
CA ILE A 372 -46.04 0.64 2.60
C ILE A 372 -46.12 -0.87 2.38
N LEU A 373 -45.09 -1.63 2.76
CA LEU A 373 -45.05 -3.08 2.63
C LEU A 373 -46.16 -3.74 3.44
N VAL A 374 -46.33 -3.35 4.72
CA VAL A 374 -47.42 -3.83 5.57
C VAL A 374 -48.78 -3.52 4.94
N ARG A 375 -48.96 -2.31 4.38
CA ARG A 375 -50.21 -1.93 3.71
C ARG A 375 -50.46 -2.74 2.44
N ALA A 376 -49.42 -3.02 1.65
CA ALA A 376 -49.52 -3.83 0.45
C ALA A 376 -49.87 -5.28 0.79
N ILE A 377 -49.20 -5.89 1.78
CA ILE A 377 -49.52 -7.23 2.29
C ILE A 377 -50.98 -7.29 2.75
N ARG A 378 -51.45 -6.31 3.52
CA ARG A 378 -52.85 -6.26 3.96
C ARG A 378 -53.86 -6.15 2.81
N ARG A 379 -53.48 -5.49 1.71
CA ARG A 379 -54.36 -5.32 0.53
C ARG A 379 -54.35 -6.55 -0.37
N ASP A 380 -53.18 -7.15 -0.57
CA ASP A 380 -52.94 -8.12 -1.64
C ASP A 380 -52.99 -9.57 -1.12
N LEU A 381 -52.75 -9.81 0.18
CA LEU A 381 -52.63 -11.17 0.74
C LEU A 381 -53.62 -11.49 1.86
N LEU A 382 -54.26 -10.50 2.50
CA LEU A 382 -55.36 -10.80 3.41
C LEU A 382 -56.65 -10.93 2.59
N PRO A 383 -57.36 -12.08 2.66
CA PRO A 383 -58.67 -12.17 2.04
C PRO A 383 -59.54 -11.06 2.62
N ALA A 384 -60.30 -10.38 1.76
CA ALA A 384 -61.39 -9.54 2.21
C ALA A 384 -62.24 -10.43 3.11
N LYS A 385 -62.18 -10.21 4.44
CA LYS A 385 -63.14 -10.86 5.33
C LYS A 385 -64.49 -10.46 4.78
N LEU A 386 -65.21 -11.46 4.28
CA LEU A 386 -66.59 -11.42 3.83
C LEU A 386 -67.35 -10.40 4.67
N ALA A 387 -67.64 -9.25 4.06
CA ALA A 387 -68.66 -8.32 4.52
C ALA A 387 -69.90 -8.59 3.70
#